data_AF-I0I1Q3-F1
#
_entry.id   AF-I0I1Q3-F1
#
_cell.length_a   1.000
_cell.length_b   1.000
_cell.length_c   1.000
_cell.angle_alpha   90.00
_cell.angle_beta   90.00
_cell.angle_gamma   90.00
#
_symmetry.space_group_name_H-M   'P 1'
#
loop_
_entity.id
_entity.type
_entity.pdbx_description
1 polymer ?
#
loop_
_entity_poly.entity_id
_entity_poly.type
_entity_poly.pdbx_seq_one_letter_code
_entity_poly.pdbx_strand_id
1 'polypeptide(L)' 'MLQRVPATGLLFTAIGGTIHIALGAGYPETGSRNDSSIHWDFICDMRRDSEIWVDGELFYRDGQSTIL' A
#
# COMPACT_ATOMS: atom_id res chain seq x y z
N MET A 1 15.42 -6.92 -5.38
CA MET A 1 14.94 -6.08 -6.50
C MET A 1 15.10 -4.64 -6.05
N LEU A 2 16.12 -3.93 -6.56
CA LEU A 2 16.38 -2.53 -6.22
C LEU A 2 15.94 -1.70 -7.42
N GLN A 3 14.85 -0.94 -7.30
CA GLN A 3 14.57 0.16 -8.22
C GLN A 3 14.55 1.44 -7.39
N ARG A 4 15.61 2.25 -7.54
CA ARG A 4 15.58 3.67 -7.20
C ARG A 4 14.86 4.39 -8.33
N VAL A 5 13.67 4.92 -8.04
CA VAL A 5 12.98 5.87 -8.91
C VAL A 5 12.78 7.15 -8.11
N PRO A 6 13.43 8.27 -8.45
CA PRO A 6 13.11 9.57 -7.88
C PRO A 6 11.87 10.08 -8.61
N ALA A 7 10.70 9.73 -8.13
CA ALA A 7 9.43 10.28 -8.59
C ALA A 7 8.52 10.40 -7.37
N THR A 8 8.00 11.60 -7.15
CA THR A 8 7.02 11.96 -6.13
C THR A 8 6.01 10.83 -5.86
N GLY A 9 5.96 10.34 -4.61
CA GLY A 9 5.20 9.15 -4.21
C GLY A 9 3.70 9.17 -4.52
N LEU A 10 3.15 10.33 -4.87
CA LEU A 10 1.73 10.52 -5.21
C LEU A 10 1.31 9.88 -6.55
N LEU A 11 2.22 9.65 -7.50
CA LEU A 11 1.82 9.24 -8.87
C LEU A 11 1.58 7.72 -8.99
N PHE A 12 2.18 6.90 -8.14
CA PHE A 12 2.05 5.43 -8.22
C PHE A 12 0.95 4.85 -7.32
N THR A 13 0.55 5.54 -6.24
CA THR A 13 -0.55 5.07 -5.37
C THR A 13 -1.90 5.07 -6.07
N ALA A 14 -2.04 5.83 -7.16
CA ALA A 14 -3.29 5.95 -7.93
C ALA A 14 -3.44 4.91 -9.05
N ILE A 15 -2.51 3.95 -9.19
CA ILE A 15 -2.59 2.91 -10.22
C ILE A 15 -3.54 1.80 -9.73
N GLY A 16 -4.76 1.77 -10.27
CA GLY A 16 -5.78 0.78 -9.93
C GLY A 16 -5.26 -0.66 -10.06
N GLY A 17 -5.54 -1.49 -9.05
CA GLY A 17 -5.02 -2.86 -8.96
C GLY A 17 -3.69 -2.99 -8.20
N THR A 18 -3.20 -1.92 -7.57
CA THR A 18 -2.01 -1.96 -6.71
C THR A 18 -2.36 -1.52 -5.29
N ILE A 19 -1.58 -1.99 -4.30
CA ILE A 19 -1.64 -1.48 -2.94
C ILE A 19 -0.33 -0.81 -2.55
N HIS A 20 -0.45 0.11 -1.60
CA HIS A 20 0.67 0.87 -1.09
C HIS A 20 0.82 0.66 0.42
N ILE A 21 2.02 0.29 0.85
CA ILE A 21 2.37 0.13 2.26
C ILE A 21 3.67 0.90 2.52
N ALA A 22 3.64 1.79 3.50
CA ALA A 22 4.82 2.54 3.93
C ALA A 22 5.40 1.94 5.23
N LEU A 23 6.72 1.78 5.27
CA LEU A 23 7.46 1.47 6.50
C LEU A 23 8.10 2.73 7.08
N GLY A 24 7.98 2.87 8.40
CA GLY A 24 8.59 3.97 9.16
C GLY A 24 7.62 5.11 9.46
N ALA A 25 8.08 6.35 9.31
CA ALA A 25 7.44 7.55 9.81
C ALA A 25 6.01 7.65 9.30
N GLY A 26 5.04 7.59 10.20
CA GLY A 26 3.64 7.81 9.81
C GLY A 26 3.22 9.25 10.03
N TYR A 27 2.22 9.67 9.27
CA TYR A 27 1.59 10.98 9.41
C TYR A 27 0.86 11.10 10.77
N PRO A 28 1.22 12.04 11.66
CA PRO A 28 0.58 12.15 12.97
C PRO A 28 -0.93 12.40 12.91
N GLU A 29 -1.40 13.08 11.86
CA GLU A 29 -2.82 13.36 11.61
C GLU A 29 -3.67 12.11 11.35
N THR A 30 -3.06 11.00 10.96
CA THR A 30 -3.76 9.70 10.82
C THR A 30 -3.82 8.91 12.13
N GLY A 31 -3.33 9.50 13.22
CA GLY A 31 -3.19 8.82 14.52
C GLY A 31 -1.97 7.89 14.58
N SER A 32 -1.07 7.96 13.59
CA SER A 32 0.14 7.16 13.61
C SER A 32 1.01 7.51 14.82
N ARG A 33 1.54 6.46 15.45
CA ARG A 33 2.51 6.56 16.56
C ARG A 33 3.91 6.14 16.12
N ASN A 34 4.09 5.81 14.85
CA ASN A 34 5.37 5.33 14.34
C ASN A 34 6.27 6.52 14.00
N ASP A 35 7.20 6.83 14.91
CA ASP A 35 8.24 7.84 14.74
C ASP A 35 9.53 7.17 14.24
N SER A 36 10.03 7.62 13.09
CA SER A 36 11.18 7.03 12.42
C SER A 36 11.83 8.03 11.47
N SER A 37 13.12 7.85 11.17
CA SER A 37 13.86 8.67 10.21
C SER A 37 13.66 8.24 8.75
N ILE A 38 13.00 7.11 8.52
CA ILE A 38 12.69 6.61 7.18
C ILE A 38 11.19 6.62 6.94
N HIS A 39 10.79 6.89 5.70
CA HIS A 39 9.44 6.66 5.19
C HIS A 39 9.63 6.02 3.82
N TRP A 40 9.45 4.71 3.75
CA TRP A 40 9.74 3.93 2.55
C TRP A 40 8.49 3.21 2.05
N ASP A 41 8.22 3.46 0.78
CA ASP A 41 7.01 3.08 0.10
C ASP A 41 7.20 1.81 -0.72
N PHE A 42 6.39 0.80 -0.42
CA PHE A 42 6.26 -0.41 -1.23
C PHE A 42 4.97 -0.36 -2.02
N ILE A 43 5.09 -0.54 -3.34
CA ILE A 43 3.97 -0.70 -4.24
C ILE A 43 3.91 -2.16 -4.65
N CYS A 44 2.80 -2.81 -4.38
CA CYS A 44 2.57 -4.22 -4.70
C CYS A 44 1.50 -4.32 -5.78
N ASP A 45 1.80 -5.05 -6.86
CA ASP A 45 0.80 -5.41 -7.87
C ASP A 45 -0.11 -6.51 -7.32
N MET A 46 -1.41 -6.23 -7.30
CA MET A 46 -2.44 -7.09 -6.73
C MET A 46 -3.37 -7.65 -7.81
N ARG A 47 -2.99 -7.63 -9.09
CA ARG A 47 -3.88 -8.08 -10.19
C ARG A 47 -3.96 -9.59 -10.38
N ARG A 48 -3.06 -10.36 -9.74
CA ARG A 48 -2.99 -11.82 -9.89
C ARG A 48 -2.54 -12.48 -8.60
N ASP A 49 -3.13 -13.63 -8.30
CA ASP A 49 -2.81 -14.50 -7.17
C ASP A 49 -2.67 -13.72 -5.84
N SER A 50 -3.57 -12.76 -5.61
CA SER A 50 -3.47 -11.86 -4.45
C SER A 50 -4.80 -11.69 -3.73
N GLU A 51 -4.71 -11.61 -2.41
CA GLU A 51 -5.86 -11.51 -1.52
C GLU A 51 -5.56 -10.52 -0.38
N ILE A 52 -6.57 -9.74 0.01
CA ILE A 52 -6.53 -8.94 1.25
C ILE A 52 -7.68 -9.42 2.12
N TRP A 53 -7.33 -9.82 3.33
CA TRP A 53 -8.27 -10.25 4.37
C TRP A 53 -8.29 -9.21 5.47
N VAL A 54 -9.49 -8.76 5.85
CA VAL A 54 -9.71 -7.81 6.93
C VAL A 54 -10.67 -8.46 7.91
N ASP A 55 -10.24 -8.63 9.16
CA ASP A 55 -11.03 -9.26 10.23
C ASP A 55 -11.63 -10.63 9.88
N GLY A 56 -10.92 -11.39 9.03
CA GLY A 56 -11.34 -12.72 8.57
C GLY A 56 -12.27 -12.72 7.35
N GLU A 57 -12.64 -11.56 6.83
CA GLU A 57 -13.41 -11.42 5.59
C GLU A 57 -12.50 -11.11 4.40
N LEU A 58 -12.74 -11.77 3.27
CA LEU A 58 -12.04 -11.46 2.03
C LEU A 58 -12.55 -10.10 1.53
N PHE A 59 -11.67 -9.10 1.50
CA PHE A 59 -11.96 -7.70 1.15
C PHE A 59 -11.51 -7.33 -0.26
N TYR A 60 -10.46 -7.98 -0.76
CA TYR A 60 -9.88 -7.71 -2.08
C TYR A 60 -9.31 -8.98 -2.68
N ARG A 61 -9.53 -9.20 -3.97
CA ARG A 61 -8.92 -10.30 -4.74
C ARG A 61 -8.60 -9.83 -6.15
N ASP A 62 -7.37 -10.09 -6.60
CA ASP A 62 -6.95 -9.93 -8.00
C ASP A 62 -7.33 -8.58 -8.65
N GLY A 63 -7.14 -7.49 -7.90
CA GLY A 63 -7.33 -6.13 -8.40
C GLY A 63 -8.73 -5.56 -8.16
N GLN A 64 -9.61 -6.32 -7.49
CA GLN A 64 -11.01 -5.95 -7.27
C GLN A 64 -11.41 -6.07 -5.80
N SER A 65 -12.20 -5.11 -5.32
CA SER A 65 -12.87 -5.20 -4.02
C SER A 65 -14.01 -6.22 -4.10
N THR A 66 -14.12 -7.09 -3.10
CA THR A 66 -15.13 -8.15 -3.03
C THR A 66 -16.40 -7.71 -2.30
N ILE A 67 -16.34 -6.60 -1.57
CA ILE A 67 -17.43 -6.02 -0.79
C ILE A 67 -17.88 -4.72 -1.49
N LEU A 68 -19.19 -4.52 -1.63
CA LEU A 68 -19.84 -3.31 -2.19
C LEU A 68 -20.18 -2.30 -1.10
#